data_AF-A0A8T7JBR0-F1
#
_entry.id   AF-A0A8T7JBR0-F1
#
_cell.length_a   1.000
_cell.length_b   1.000
_cell.length_c   1.000
_cell.angle_alpha   90.00
_cell.angle_beta   90.00
_cell.angle_gamma   90.00
#
_symmetry.space_group_name_H-M   'P 1'
#
loop_
_entity.id
_entity.type
_entity.pdbx_description
1 polymer ?
#
loop_
_entity_poly.entity_id
_entity_poly.type
_entity_poly.pdbx_seq_one_letter_code
_entity_poly.pdbx_strand_id
1 'polypeptide(L)'
;GVVVDTENLQGAIFTWWQKEDGTFEAKKTITIDPRPESADNLPPLLKGFEAVPPLVTDIDLSLDDRFLYVACWGMGEMHQYDVSDPMNPKLAGKVELGGIGRGTKHPNGKHFAYGPQMVEISRDGKRVYWTNSLYSTWDDQFYPEDEGGQMVMANVGEDGGLTLDEDFFVEFPKGYRSHQIRLEGGDCSTDSFCYPSV
;
A
#
# COMPACT_ATOMS: atom_id res chain seq x y z
N GLY A 1 8.73 -9.48 -1.73
CA GLY A 1 7.51 -10.12 -2.28
C GLY A 1 6.43 -10.16 -1.23
N VAL A 2 5.16 -10.06 -1.62
CA VAL A 2 4.01 -9.99 -0.69
C VAL A 2 3.22 -11.30 -0.71
N VAL A 3 2.70 -11.74 0.44
CA VAL A 3 1.95 -12.99 0.60
C VAL A 3 0.81 -12.78 1.60
N VAL A 4 -0.31 -13.48 1.39
CA VAL A 4 -1.38 -13.63 2.39
C VAL A 4 -1.28 -15.01 3.02
N ASP A 5 -1.26 -15.06 4.35
CA ASP A 5 -1.30 -16.30 5.12
C ASP A 5 -2.74 -16.85 5.16
N THR A 6 -2.93 -18.09 4.72
CA THR A 6 -4.27 -18.69 4.61
C THR A 6 -4.79 -19.26 5.93
N GLU A 7 -3.95 -19.38 6.95
CA GLU A 7 -4.35 -19.88 8.28
C GLU A 7 -4.85 -18.74 9.17
N ASN A 8 -4.28 -17.54 9.02
CA ASN A 8 -4.55 -16.42 9.92
C ASN A 8 -4.78 -15.06 9.22
N LEU A 9 -4.83 -15.03 7.89
CA LEU A 9 -5.07 -13.83 7.07
C LEU A 9 -4.02 -12.72 7.19
N GLN A 10 -2.85 -12.99 7.77
CA GLN A 10 -1.77 -12.02 7.85
C GLN A 10 -1.26 -11.64 6.46
N GLY A 11 -0.90 -10.37 6.31
CA GLY A 11 -0.04 -9.91 5.22
C GLY A 11 1.41 -10.13 5.60
N ALA A 12 2.21 -10.64 4.68
CA ALA A 12 3.62 -10.88 4.91
C ALA A 12 4.47 -10.31 3.77
N ILE A 13 5.59 -9.69 4.12
CA ILE A 13 6.61 -9.26 3.15
C ILE A 13 7.86 -10.11 3.37
N PHE A 14 8.39 -10.62 2.26
CA PHE A 14 9.61 -11.41 2.20
C PHE A 14 10.72 -10.60 1.55
N THR A 15 11.83 -10.46 2.27
CA THR A 15 13.12 -10.02 1.73
C THR A 15 13.81 -11.24 1.12
N TRP A 16 14.31 -11.12 -0.10
CA TRP A 16 15.08 -12.16 -0.79
C TRP A 16 16.45 -11.62 -1.20
N TRP A 17 17.47 -12.48 -1.19
CA TRP A 17 18.83 -12.10 -1.55
C TRP A 17 19.58 -13.29 -2.16
N GLN A 18 20.61 -12.98 -2.93
CA GLN A 18 21.57 -13.98 -3.40
C GLN A 18 22.72 -14.08 -2.41
N LYS A 19 23.06 -15.30 -1.99
CA LYS A 19 24.23 -15.59 -1.15
C LYS A 19 25.51 -15.59 -2.00
N GLU A 20 26.66 -15.55 -1.33
CA GLU A 20 27.99 -15.59 -1.97
C GLU A 20 28.20 -16.85 -2.84
N ASP A 21 27.55 -17.97 -2.48
CA ASP A 21 27.58 -19.23 -3.23
C ASP A 21 26.69 -19.24 -4.49
N GLY A 22 26.02 -18.12 -4.78
CA GLY A 22 25.13 -17.95 -5.93
C GLY A 22 23.70 -18.46 -5.73
N THR A 23 23.37 -19.09 -4.60
CA THR A 23 22.02 -19.56 -4.29
C THR A 23 21.16 -18.44 -3.67
N PHE A 24 19.84 -18.54 -3.82
CA PHE A 24 18.89 -17.56 -3.29
C PHE A 24 18.29 -18.00 -1.96
N GLU A 25 18.06 -17.04 -1.09
CA GLU A 25 17.33 -17.19 0.16
C GLU A 25 16.22 -16.15 0.26
N ALA A 26 15.17 -16.47 1.01
CA ALA A 26 14.08 -15.54 1.30
C ALA A 26 13.64 -15.69 2.76
N LYS A 27 13.38 -14.57 3.42
CA LYS A 27 12.96 -14.50 4.82
C LYS A 27 11.73 -13.61 4.94
N LYS A 28 10.72 -14.04 5.70
CA LYS A 28 9.62 -13.18 6.13
C LYS A 28 10.16 -12.11 7.08
N THR A 29 10.10 -10.86 6.68
CA THR A 29 10.69 -9.71 7.40
C THR A 29 9.65 -8.74 7.93
N ILE A 30 8.46 -8.67 7.32
CA ILE A 30 7.31 -7.91 7.85
C ILE A 30 6.12 -8.85 7.93
N THR A 31 5.38 -8.75 9.05
CA THR A 31 4.08 -9.37 9.25
C THR A 31 3.09 -8.27 9.66
N ILE A 32 1.92 -8.26 9.05
CA ILE A 32 0.83 -7.33 9.33
C ILE A 32 -0.40 -8.16 9.67
N ASP A 33 -0.93 -7.96 10.88
CA ASP A 33 -2.08 -8.70 11.37
C ASP A 33 -3.38 -8.21 10.74
N PRO A 34 -4.36 -9.11 10.50
CA PRO A 34 -5.71 -8.68 10.14
C PRO A 34 -6.35 -7.91 11.30
N ARG A 35 -7.27 -7.01 10.98
CA ARG A 35 -8.06 -6.28 11.97
C ARG A 35 -9.37 -7.01 12.25
N PRO A 36 -9.72 -7.36 13.50
CA PRO A 36 -11.05 -7.87 13.82
C PRO A 36 -12.15 -6.89 13.39
N GLU A 37 -13.26 -7.41 12.86
CA GLU A 37 -14.40 -6.61 12.41
C GLU A 37 -15.70 -7.43 12.46
N SER A 38 -16.81 -6.78 12.81
CA SER A 38 -18.10 -7.48 12.87
C SER A 38 -18.52 -7.99 11.48
N ALA A 39 -19.03 -9.22 11.41
CA ALA A 39 -19.57 -9.79 10.15
C ALA A 39 -20.63 -8.90 9.46
N ASP A 40 -21.34 -8.07 10.21
CA ASP A 40 -22.35 -7.15 9.67
C ASP A 40 -21.72 -5.99 8.88
N ASN A 41 -20.46 -5.63 9.18
CA ASN A 41 -19.69 -4.58 8.51
C ASN A 41 -18.83 -5.11 7.35
N LEU A 42 -18.86 -6.42 7.10
CA LEU A 42 -17.97 -7.09 6.13
C LEU A 42 -18.70 -7.46 4.83
N PRO A 43 -17.99 -7.42 3.68
CA PRO A 43 -18.51 -7.99 2.44
C PRO A 43 -18.73 -9.49 2.59
N PRO A 44 -19.61 -10.12 1.78
CA PRO A 44 -19.96 -11.54 1.91
C PRO A 44 -18.75 -12.48 1.99
N LEU A 45 -17.70 -12.20 1.23
CA LEU A 45 -16.46 -12.99 1.20
C LEU A 45 -15.74 -13.03 2.57
N LEU A 46 -15.84 -11.98 3.37
CA LEU A 46 -15.09 -11.83 4.62
C LEU A 46 -15.90 -12.16 5.88
N LYS A 47 -17.23 -12.28 5.78
CA LYS A 47 -18.10 -12.50 6.96
C LYS A 47 -17.72 -13.70 7.81
N GLY A 48 -17.30 -14.80 7.19
CA GLY A 48 -16.92 -16.02 7.89
C GLY A 48 -15.62 -15.91 8.70
N PHE A 49 -14.82 -14.87 8.46
CA PHE A 49 -13.56 -14.64 9.16
C PHE A 49 -13.68 -13.62 10.29
N GLU A 50 -14.74 -12.79 10.30
CA GLU A 50 -14.92 -11.69 11.27
C GLU A 50 -13.68 -10.81 11.42
N ALA A 51 -12.98 -10.62 10.29
CA ALA A 51 -11.74 -9.88 10.23
C ALA A 51 -11.53 -9.28 8.83
N VAL A 52 -10.84 -8.14 8.79
CA VAL A 52 -10.36 -7.49 7.58
C VAL A 52 -8.87 -7.83 7.42
N PRO A 53 -8.49 -8.62 6.40
CA PRO A 53 -7.08 -8.82 6.07
C PRO A 53 -6.42 -7.49 5.64
N PRO A 54 -5.11 -7.31 5.85
CA PRO A 54 -4.38 -6.18 5.30
C PRO A 54 -4.51 -6.09 3.78
N LEU A 55 -4.51 -7.24 3.10
CA LEU A 55 -4.46 -7.35 1.63
C LEU A 55 -3.35 -6.44 1.08
N VAL A 56 -2.11 -6.77 1.44
CA VAL A 56 -0.94 -6.09 0.89
C VAL A 56 -0.87 -6.39 -0.60
N THR A 57 -1.21 -5.41 -1.43
CA THR A 57 -1.36 -5.56 -2.88
C THR A 57 -0.22 -4.95 -3.65
N ASP A 58 0.37 -3.89 -3.12
CA ASP A 58 1.52 -3.21 -3.72
C ASP A 58 2.55 -2.77 -2.68
N ILE A 59 3.80 -2.73 -3.11
CA ILE A 59 4.94 -2.21 -2.34
C ILE A 59 5.89 -1.45 -3.26
N ASP A 60 6.46 -0.36 -2.76
CA ASP A 60 7.44 0.44 -3.51
C ASP A 60 8.57 0.93 -2.59
N LEU A 61 9.79 1.00 -3.12
CA LEU A 61 11.01 1.29 -2.35
C LEU A 61 11.56 2.65 -2.77
N SER A 62 11.87 3.53 -1.82
CA SER A 62 12.48 4.83 -2.14
C SER A 62 13.87 4.65 -2.78
N LEU A 63 14.25 5.57 -3.68
CA LEU A 63 15.53 5.50 -4.40
C LEU A 63 16.79 5.52 -3.51
N ASP A 64 16.67 5.97 -2.27
CA ASP A 64 17.76 5.91 -1.27
C ASP A 64 17.80 4.59 -0.48
N ASP A 65 16.98 3.60 -0.87
CA ASP A 65 16.81 2.29 -0.24
C ASP A 65 16.44 2.33 1.26
N ARG A 66 15.94 3.48 1.74
CA ARG A 66 15.65 3.69 3.17
C ARG A 66 14.22 3.33 3.57
N PHE A 67 13.22 3.63 2.74
CA PHE A 67 11.82 3.48 3.08
C PHE A 67 11.07 2.57 2.11
N LEU A 68 10.42 1.55 2.64
CA LEU A 68 9.48 0.69 1.93
C LEU A 68 8.05 1.12 2.24
N TYR A 69 7.27 1.41 1.21
CA TYR A 69 5.85 1.75 1.33
C TYR A 69 4.99 0.53 1.03
N VAL A 70 3.92 0.36 1.80
CA VAL A 70 3.11 -0.87 1.78
C VAL A 70 1.64 -0.52 1.77
N ALA A 71 0.97 -0.82 0.66
CA ALA A 71 -0.44 -0.56 0.46
C ALA A 71 -1.30 -1.69 1.06
N CYS A 72 -1.96 -1.42 2.19
CA CYS A 72 -2.88 -2.36 2.84
C CYS A 72 -4.30 -2.09 2.37
N TRP A 73 -4.62 -2.60 1.18
CA TRP A 73 -5.86 -2.32 0.46
C TRP A 73 -7.12 -2.71 1.22
N GLY A 74 -7.09 -3.80 1.98
CA GLY A 74 -8.25 -4.26 2.75
C GLY A 74 -8.48 -3.40 4.00
N MET A 75 -7.41 -3.13 4.75
CA MET A 75 -7.50 -2.36 5.99
C MET A 75 -7.74 -0.86 5.75
N GLY A 76 -7.38 -0.34 4.58
CA GLY A 76 -7.42 1.08 4.28
C GLY A 76 -6.24 1.83 4.88
N GLU A 77 -5.03 1.27 4.81
CA GLU A 77 -3.84 1.84 5.44
C GLU A 77 -2.67 1.89 4.44
N MET A 78 -1.93 3.01 4.42
CA MET A 78 -0.64 3.13 3.73
C MET A 78 0.44 3.14 4.80
N HIS A 79 1.29 2.13 4.81
CA HIS A 79 2.39 2.04 5.76
C HIS A 79 3.69 2.52 5.12
N GLN A 80 4.58 3.01 5.98
CA GLN A 80 5.98 3.27 5.66
C GLN A 80 6.85 2.51 6.66
N TYR A 81 7.77 1.70 6.16
CA TYR A 81 8.76 0.98 6.96
C TYR A 81 10.15 1.53 6.67
N ASP A 82 10.91 1.87 7.71
CA ASP A 82 12.37 2.04 7.62
C ASP A 82 13.00 0.66 7.40
N VAL A 83 13.68 0.51 6.27
CA VAL A 83 14.35 -0.73 5.82
C VAL A 83 15.87 -0.54 5.69
N SER A 84 16.43 0.46 6.39
CA SER A 84 17.90 0.64 6.48
C SER A 84 18.62 -0.63 6.94
N ASP A 85 17.94 -1.45 7.75
CA ASP A 85 18.25 -2.87 7.93
C ASP A 85 17.15 -3.72 7.24
N PRO A 86 17.38 -4.27 6.04
CA PRO A 86 16.37 -4.98 5.28
C PRO A 86 15.95 -6.32 5.92
N MET A 87 16.69 -6.79 6.93
CA MET A 87 16.38 -8.00 7.69
C MET A 87 15.59 -7.73 8.97
N ASN A 88 15.44 -6.46 9.34
CA ASN A 88 14.68 -5.99 10.50
C ASN A 88 13.93 -4.67 10.22
N PRO A 89 12.98 -4.65 9.27
CA PRO A 89 12.18 -3.45 8.97
C PRO A 89 11.41 -2.92 10.18
N LYS A 90 11.28 -1.60 10.28
CA LYS A 90 10.59 -0.93 11.39
C LYS A 90 9.51 0.00 10.87
N LEU A 91 8.29 -0.11 11.41
CA LEU A 91 7.21 0.81 11.05
C LEU A 91 7.60 2.24 11.44
N ALA A 92 7.71 3.13 10.45
CA ALA A 92 8.12 4.53 10.60
C ALA A 92 6.95 5.51 10.46
N GLY A 93 5.92 5.13 9.70
CA GLY A 93 4.74 5.96 9.48
C GLY A 93 3.53 5.15 9.01
N LYS A 94 2.33 5.68 9.25
CA LYS A 94 1.08 5.11 8.76
C LYS A 94 0.03 6.19 8.60
N VAL A 95 -0.74 6.14 7.51
CA VAL A 95 -1.99 6.90 7.35
C VAL A 95 -3.15 5.97 7.00
N GLU A 96 -4.35 6.37 7.41
CA GLU A 96 -5.59 5.63 7.15
C GLU A 96 -6.44 6.37 6.11
N LEU A 97 -6.94 5.65 5.12
CA LEU A 97 -7.81 6.19 4.06
C LEU A 97 -8.62 5.06 3.41
N GLY A 98 -9.93 5.20 3.32
CA GLY A 98 -10.84 4.16 2.85
C GLY A 98 -10.89 2.95 3.80
N GLY A 99 -10.80 1.75 3.24
CA GLY A 99 -10.74 0.47 3.94
C GLY A 99 -12.09 -0.16 4.22
N ILE A 100 -12.12 -1.49 4.18
CA ILE A 100 -13.31 -2.30 4.50
C ILE A 100 -13.76 -2.01 5.93
N GLY A 101 -15.05 -1.72 6.11
CA GLY A 101 -15.67 -1.44 7.42
C GLY A 101 -15.36 -0.07 8.02
N ARG A 102 -14.21 0.55 7.71
CA ARG A 102 -13.85 1.89 8.21
C ARG A 102 -14.31 3.02 7.31
N GLY A 103 -14.03 2.94 6.01
CA GLY A 103 -14.35 4.00 5.06
C GLY A 103 -13.78 5.36 5.47
N THR A 104 -12.54 5.39 5.96
CA THR A 104 -11.90 6.61 6.47
C THR A 104 -11.85 7.67 5.36
N LYS A 105 -12.46 8.83 5.63
CA LYS A 105 -12.51 9.91 4.64
C LYS A 105 -11.16 10.61 4.51
N HIS A 106 -10.93 11.19 3.34
CA HIS A 106 -9.81 12.08 3.13
C HIS A 106 -9.90 13.29 4.07
N PRO A 107 -8.79 13.90 4.54
CA PRO A 107 -8.82 15.06 5.43
C PRO A 107 -9.68 16.24 4.94
N ASN A 108 -9.81 16.42 3.62
CA ASN A 108 -10.72 17.41 3.03
C ASN A 108 -12.22 17.01 3.03
N GLY A 109 -12.57 15.90 3.68
CA GLY A 109 -13.93 15.41 3.84
C GLY A 109 -14.49 14.58 2.67
N LYS A 110 -13.74 14.43 1.57
CA LYS A 110 -14.17 13.61 0.43
C LYS A 110 -14.12 12.11 0.77
N HIS A 111 -15.06 11.38 0.18
CA HIS A 111 -15.06 9.92 0.18
C HIS A 111 -13.90 9.41 -0.68
N PHE A 112 -13.16 8.43 -0.18
CA PHE A 112 -12.13 7.71 -0.93
C PHE A 112 -12.58 6.27 -1.05
N ALA A 113 -12.81 5.82 -2.28
CA ALA A 113 -13.31 4.48 -2.52
C ALA A 113 -12.23 3.43 -2.27
N TYR A 114 -12.64 2.22 -1.89
CA TYR A 114 -11.75 1.07 -1.68
C TYR A 114 -10.73 1.32 -0.55
N GLY A 115 -9.46 0.95 -0.75
CA GLY A 115 -8.34 1.31 0.11
C GLY A 115 -7.11 1.65 -0.73
N PRO A 116 -5.95 1.95 -0.12
CA PRO A 116 -4.71 2.20 -0.86
C PRO A 116 -4.31 0.96 -1.67
N GLN A 117 -4.02 1.14 -2.96
CA GLN A 117 -3.63 0.08 -3.88
C GLN A 117 -2.29 0.43 -4.55
N MET A 118 -2.23 0.77 -5.85
CA MET A 118 -0.95 1.06 -6.49
C MET A 118 -0.31 2.30 -5.87
N VAL A 119 0.92 2.15 -5.38
CA VAL A 119 1.72 3.20 -4.77
C VAL A 119 2.86 3.61 -5.71
N GLU A 120 3.19 4.90 -5.71
CA GLU A 120 4.31 5.43 -6.48
C GLU A 120 4.97 6.59 -5.74
N ILE A 121 6.30 6.61 -5.72
CA ILE A 121 7.09 7.56 -4.93
C ILE A 121 7.82 8.54 -5.86
N SER A 122 7.86 9.82 -5.50
CA SER A 122 8.70 10.77 -6.23
C SER A 122 10.19 10.45 -6.04
N ARG A 123 11.01 10.68 -7.07
CA ARG A 123 12.46 10.37 -7.04
C ARG A 123 13.24 10.99 -5.87
N ASP A 124 12.77 12.12 -5.34
CA ASP A 124 13.37 12.77 -4.16
C ASP A 124 12.90 12.19 -2.82
N GLY A 125 12.04 11.17 -2.83
CA GLY A 125 11.51 10.48 -1.66
C GLY A 125 10.48 11.27 -0.84
N LYS A 126 10.09 12.47 -1.28
CA LYS A 126 9.29 13.40 -0.44
C LYS A 126 7.78 13.27 -0.59
N ARG A 127 7.31 12.66 -1.67
CA ARG A 127 5.87 12.51 -1.97
C ARG A 127 5.58 11.07 -2.33
N VAL A 128 4.50 10.55 -1.79
CA VAL A 128 3.98 9.21 -2.07
C VAL A 128 2.57 9.38 -2.60
N TYR A 129 2.33 8.88 -3.79
CA TYR A 129 1.02 8.89 -4.44
C TYR A 129 0.44 7.49 -4.39
N TRP A 130 -0.88 7.38 -4.34
CA TRP A 130 -1.51 6.09 -4.60
C TRP A 130 -2.90 6.22 -5.21
N THR A 131 -3.30 5.15 -5.89
CA THR A 131 -4.65 4.92 -6.38
C THR A 131 -5.30 3.77 -5.61
N ASN A 132 -6.50 3.38 -6.01
CA ASN A 132 -7.36 2.56 -5.16
C ASN A 132 -7.96 1.30 -5.80
N SER A 133 -7.92 1.12 -7.12
CA SER A 133 -8.47 -0.10 -7.75
C SER A 133 -7.40 -1.17 -7.94
N LEU A 134 -7.75 -2.42 -7.62
CA LEU A 134 -6.90 -3.59 -7.81
C LEU A 134 -7.19 -4.28 -9.13
N TYR A 135 -8.39 -4.82 -9.27
CA TYR A 135 -8.80 -5.56 -10.45
C TYR A 135 -10.32 -5.62 -10.45
N SER A 136 -10.95 -5.48 -11.63
CA SER A 136 -12.33 -5.04 -11.64
C SER A 136 -13.29 -5.94 -10.86
N THR A 137 -13.19 -7.26 -11.06
CA THR A 137 -14.03 -8.23 -10.36
C THR A 137 -13.67 -8.41 -8.89
N TRP A 138 -12.43 -8.10 -8.50
CA TRP A 138 -11.99 -8.18 -7.10
C TRP A 138 -12.48 -6.96 -6.33
N ASP A 139 -12.40 -5.77 -6.93
CA ASP A 139 -12.97 -4.56 -6.33
C ASP A 139 -14.46 -4.78 -6.01
N ASP A 140 -15.22 -5.37 -6.94
CA ASP A 140 -16.65 -5.68 -6.75
C ASP A 140 -16.91 -6.70 -5.62
N GLN A 141 -15.96 -7.62 -5.38
CA GLN A 141 -16.10 -8.64 -4.33
C GLN A 141 -15.79 -8.10 -2.93
N PHE A 142 -14.74 -7.28 -2.81
CA PHE A 142 -14.28 -6.74 -1.53
C PHE A 142 -14.99 -5.44 -1.15
N TYR A 143 -15.44 -4.68 -2.14
CA TYR A 143 -16.11 -3.39 -2.01
C TYR A 143 -17.37 -3.30 -2.89
N PRO A 144 -18.38 -4.15 -2.63
CA PRO A 144 -19.55 -4.29 -3.51
C PRO A 144 -20.42 -3.01 -3.64
N GLU A 145 -20.30 -2.09 -2.68
CA GLU A 145 -21.09 -0.84 -2.63
C GLU A 145 -20.26 0.40 -3.00
N ASP A 146 -19.04 0.23 -3.48
CA ASP A 146 -18.10 1.33 -3.72
C ASP A 146 -17.65 1.39 -5.19
N GLU A 147 -17.50 2.60 -5.71
CA GLU A 147 -17.12 2.84 -7.09
C GLU A 147 -16.27 4.10 -7.28
N GLY A 148 -15.54 4.13 -8.38
CA GLY A 148 -14.74 5.27 -8.80
C GLY A 148 -13.24 4.98 -8.79
N GLY A 149 -12.50 5.92 -9.38
CA GLY A 149 -11.06 5.98 -9.30
C GLY A 149 -10.65 7.29 -8.63
N GLN A 150 -9.78 7.20 -7.65
CA GLN A 150 -9.17 8.37 -7.02
C GLN A 150 -7.65 8.21 -6.96
N MET A 151 -6.95 9.34 -6.95
CA MET A 151 -5.54 9.43 -6.62
C MET A 151 -5.34 10.48 -5.54
N VAL A 152 -4.55 10.15 -4.54
CA VAL A 152 -4.19 11.03 -3.42
C VAL A 152 -2.68 11.06 -3.25
N MET A 153 -2.19 11.92 -2.36
CA MET A 153 -0.77 12.07 -2.07
C MET A 153 -0.55 12.26 -0.56
N ALA A 154 0.55 11.72 -0.05
CA ALA A 154 1.06 12.05 1.27
C ALA A 154 2.50 12.60 1.19
N ASN A 155 2.77 13.58 2.03
CA ASN A 155 4.10 14.13 2.27
C ASN A 155 4.86 13.23 3.26
N VAL A 156 6.15 13.03 3.00
CA VAL A 156 7.05 12.22 3.82
C VAL A 156 7.87 13.12 4.74
N GLY A 157 7.89 12.82 6.04
CA GLY A 157 8.72 13.53 7.02
C GLY A 157 10.21 13.22 6.87
N GLU A 158 11.09 14.11 7.35
CA GLU A 158 12.56 13.99 7.20
C GLU A 158 13.13 12.68 7.81
N ASP A 159 12.54 12.24 8.93
CA ASP A 159 12.90 11.01 9.64
C ASP A 159 11.89 9.88 9.44
N GLY A 160 11.06 9.98 8.40
CA GLY A 160 9.88 9.15 8.19
C GLY A 160 8.61 9.81 8.74
N GLY A 161 7.51 9.06 8.70
CA GLY A 161 6.17 9.57 8.90
C GLY A 161 5.50 9.94 7.57
N LEU A 162 4.18 9.79 7.54
CA LEU A 162 3.32 10.11 6.41
C LEU A 162 2.25 11.10 6.87
N THR A 163 2.00 12.13 6.07
CA THR A 163 0.89 13.07 6.28
C THR A 163 0.15 13.24 4.97
N LEU A 164 -1.14 12.86 4.94
CA LEU A 164 -2.00 13.09 3.78
C LEU A 164 -2.05 14.57 3.43
N ASP A 165 -1.88 14.89 2.16
CA ASP A 165 -1.99 16.24 1.65
C ASP A 165 -3.47 16.60 1.51
N GLU A 166 -3.93 17.62 2.23
CA GLU A 166 -5.36 17.96 2.29
C GLU A 166 -5.90 18.49 0.95
N ASP A 167 -5.03 19.13 0.15
CA ASP A 167 -5.40 19.79 -1.10
C ASP A 167 -5.30 18.86 -2.31
N PHE A 168 -4.42 17.85 -2.27
CA PHE A 168 -4.23 16.90 -3.36
C PHE A 168 -5.27 15.77 -3.34
N PHE A 169 -6.29 15.91 -4.18
CA PHE A 169 -7.28 14.85 -4.41
C PHE A 169 -7.75 14.86 -5.86
N VAL A 170 -7.37 13.84 -6.63
CA VAL A 170 -7.80 13.67 -8.01
C VAL A 170 -8.93 12.65 -8.06
N GLU A 171 -10.04 13.04 -8.67
CA GLU A 171 -11.17 12.17 -8.95
C GLU A 171 -11.21 11.89 -10.46
N PHE A 172 -11.15 10.62 -10.82
CA PHE A 172 -11.21 10.20 -12.21
C PHE A 172 -12.65 10.22 -12.73
N PRO A 173 -12.88 10.32 -14.06
CA PRO A 173 -14.23 10.36 -14.62
C PRO A 173 -15.07 9.16 -14.18
N LYS A 174 -16.39 9.38 -14.02
CA LYS A 174 -17.32 8.33 -13.61
C LYS A 174 -17.21 7.08 -14.49
N GLY A 175 -17.23 5.90 -13.87
CA GLY A 175 -17.12 4.61 -14.54
C GLY A 175 -15.68 4.17 -14.83
N TYR A 176 -14.69 5.01 -14.53
CA TYR A 176 -13.28 4.63 -14.59
C TYR A 176 -12.76 4.24 -13.21
N ARG A 177 -11.73 3.40 -13.23
CA ARG A 177 -10.92 3.03 -12.07
C ARG A 177 -9.47 3.40 -12.33
N SER A 178 -8.76 3.77 -11.28
CA SER A 178 -7.37 4.20 -11.34
C SER A 178 -6.45 3.14 -10.76
N HIS A 179 -5.34 2.88 -11.45
CA HIS A 179 -4.39 1.82 -11.15
C HIS A 179 -2.97 2.40 -11.14
N GLN A 180 -2.04 1.94 -11.97
CA GLN A 180 -0.65 2.38 -11.90
C GLN A 180 -0.47 3.88 -12.22
N ILE A 181 0.40 4.53 -11.43
CA ILE A 181 0.85 5.91 -11.62
C ILE A 181 2.22 5.85 -12.32
N ARG A 182 2.52 6.84 -13.17
CA ARG A 182 3.85 7.04 -13.75
C ARG A 182 4.17 8.53 -13.72
N LEU A 183 5.24 8.90 -13.02
CA LEU A 183 5.63 10.31 -12.88
C LEU A 183 6.50 10.74 -14.06
N GLU A 184 6.28 11.97 -14.53
CA GLU A 184 7.10 12.53 -15.60
C GLU A 184 8.56 12.65 -15.15
N GLY A 185 9.48 12.13 -15.97
CA GLY A 185 10.92 12.10 -15.65
C GLY A 185 11.38 10.87 -14.84
N GLY A 186 10.50 9.91 -14.61
CA GLY A 186 10.76 8.66 -13.91
C GLY A 186 10.41 8.73 -12.42
N ASP A 187 10.19 7.56 -11.83
CA ASP A 187 9.77 7.35 -10.45
C ASP A 187 10.54 6.17 -9.82
N CYS A 188 10.11 5.71 -8.64
CA CYS A 188 10.82 4.67 -7.91
C CYS A 188 10.58 3.26 -8.47
N SER A 189 9.55 3.08 -9.32
CA SER A 189 9.22 1.78 -9.89
C SER A 189 9.40 1.69 -11.42
N THR A 190 9.74 2.78 -12.12
CA THR A 190 9.98 2.78 -13.58
C THR A 190 11.37 2.34 -13.99
N ASP A 191 12.39 2.68 -13.20
CA ASP A 191 13.79 2.68 -13.65
C ASP A 191 14.65 1.68 -12.87
N SER A 192 15.70 1.19 -13.53
CA SER A 192 16.79 0.45 -12.90
C SER A 192 18.12 1.06 -13.29
N PHE A 193 19.08 1.04 -12.38
CA PHE A 193 20.34 1.75 -12.52
C PHE A 193 21.53 0.78 -12.66
N CYS A 194 22.49 1.13 -13.51
CA CYS A 194 23.72 0.33 -13.72
C CYS A 194 24.92 0.82 -12.90
N TYR A 195 24.77 1.91 -12.15
CA TYR A 195 25.83 2.51 -11.34
C TYR A 195 25.34 2.64 -9.89
N PRO A 196 26.19 2.36 -8.89
CA PRO A 196 25.81 2.52 -7.49
C PRO A 196 25.67 3.99 -7.12
N SER A 197 24.84 4.27 -6.11
CA SER A 197 24.80 5.57 -5.42
C SER A 197 26.17 5.83 -4.78
N VAL A 198 26.85 6.89 -5.21
CA VAL A 198 28.18 7.31 -4.71
C VAL A 198 28.07 8.16 -3.45
#